data_AF-A0AAN8HFG0-F1
#
_entry.id   AF-A0AAN8HFG0-F1
#
_cell.length_a   1.000
_cell.length_b   1.000
_cell.length_c   1.000
_cell.angle_alpha   90.00
_cell.angle_beta   90.00
_cell.angle_gamma   90.00
#
_symmetry.space_group_name_H-M   'P 1'
#
loop_
_entity.id
_entity.type
_entity.pdbx_description
1 polymer ?
#
loop_
_entity_poly.entity_id
_entity_poly.type
_entity_poly.pdbx_seq_one_letter_code
_entity_poly.pdbx_strand_id
1 'polypeptide(L)'
;MEESLTCVICQDLLHDCVSLQPCMHVFCAACYSGWMECSSLCPTCRCPVERIRKNHILNNLVEAYLIQHPEKCRSEEDLKGMDGRNKITQDMLQPKVVRSPSDEEGSSDYLFELSDNDSDSSDISQPLQKQQRRGKQNHQKSSLQPPLTPHPQPLRSTAAPPFGCHLICTCCLQPMPDRRAELNNEQRLAQQCVLCQRPFCHVYWGCQRIGCQGCLARFSELNLTDKCLDGVLNNNNYESEILQNYLSSKGKSWRDVLQESLQALQQGSYYLSDCRISPNAILCYCCGLRSFKELAYKFRQNIAAPELPAAVTSRPDCYWGRNCRTQVKAHHAT
;
A
#
# COMPACT_ATOMS: atom_id res chain seq x y z
N MET A 1 -7.55 -16.07 19.79
CA MET A 1 -7.45 -16.73 18.47
C MET A 1 -8.76 -16.60 17.69
N GLU A 2 -9.92 -16.65 18.36
CA GLU A 2 -11.24 -16.51 17.73
C GLU A 2 -11.50 -15.11 17.12
N GLU A 3 -11.15 -14.02 17.82
CA GLU A 3 -11.36 -12.64 17.33
C GLU A 3 -10.63 -12.32 16.00
N SER A 4 -9.53 -13.02 15.71
CA SER A 4 -8.79 -12.83 14.44
C SER A 4 -9.40 -13.57 13.25
N LEU A 5 -10.37 -14.47 13.49
CA LEU A 5 -11.04 -15.26 12.45
C LEU A 5 -12.50 -14.83 12.23
N THR A 6 -12.96 -13.78 12.92
CA THR A 6 -14.32 -13.23 12.76
C THR A 6 -14.36 -12.10 11.74
N CYS A 7 -15.42 -12.04 10.95
CA CYS A 7 -15.68 -10.95 10.02
C CYS A 7 -16.26 -9.73 10.76
N VAL A 8 -15.72 -8.53 10.56
CA VAL A 8 -16.24 -7.32 11.24
C VAL A 8 -17.66 -6.91 10.80
N ILE A 9 -18.14 -7.42 9.66
CA ILE A 9 -19.46 -7.08 9.10
C ILE A 9 -20.55 -7.95 9.73
N CYS A 10 -20.40 -9.28 9.65
CA CYS A 10 -21.39 -10.21 10.22
C CYS A 10 -21.08 -10.65 11.65
N GLN A 11 -19.91 -10.28 12.20
CA GLN A 11 -19.44 -10.60 13.56
C GLN A 11 -19.34 -12.10 13.85
N ASP A 12 -19.13 -12.89 12.80
CA ASP A 12 -19.12 -14.36 12.84
C ASP A 12 -17.93 -14.88 12.01
N LEU A 13 -17.58 -16.17 12.13
CA LEU A 13 -16.37 -16.75 11.53
C LEU A 13 -16.24 -16.45 10.03
N LEU A 14 -15.04 -16.26 9.51
CA LEU A 14 -14.86 -15.92 8.10
C LEU A 14 -15.29 -17.08 7.17
N HIS A 15 -16.15 -16.81 6.16
CA HIS A 15 -16.53 -17.78 5.11
C HIS A 15 -16.20 -17.25 3.72
N ASP A 16 -15.59 -18.09 2.89
CA ASP A 16 -14.98 -17.77 1.59
C ASP A 16 -14.34 -16.38 1.60
N CYS A 17 -13.38 -16.16 2.51
CA CYS A 17 -12.94 -14.81 2.82
C CYS A 17 -12.05 -14.18 1.74
N VAL A 18 -12.19 -12.86 1.61
CA VAL A 18 -11.45 -12.03 0.67
C VAL A 18 -10.68 -10.95 1.39
N SER A 19 -9.47 -10.68 0.90
CA SER A 19 -8.59 -9.61 1.34
C SER A 19 -8.68 -8.42 0.37
N LEU A 20 -8.85 -7.22 0.91
CA LEU A 20 -8.92 -5.99 0.13
C LEU A 20 -7.56 -5.32 0.02
N GLN A 21 -7.07 -5.08 -1.19
CA GLN A 21 -5.82 -4.34 -1.42
C GLN A 21 -6.11 -2.84 -1.64
N PRO A 22 -5.23 -1.93 -1.17
CA PRO A 22 -3.95 -2.22 -0.55
C PRO A 22 -4.08 -2.56 0.94
N CYS A 23 -5.19 -2.25 1.63
CA CYS A 23 -5.25 -2.26 3.10
C CYS A 23 -5.10 -3.62 3.82
N MET A 24 -5.30 -4.73 3.12
CA MET A 24 -5.27 -6.13 3.59
C MET A 24 -6.31 -6.49 4.67
N HIS A 25 -7.38 -5.71 4.82
CA HIS A 25 -8.51 -6.11 5.67
C HIS A 25 -9.31 -7.23 5.01
N VAL A 26 -9.84 -8.12 5.84
CA VAL A 26 -10.46 -9.38 5.42
C VAL A 26 -11.93 -9.42 5.83
N PHE A 27 -12.77 -9.90 4.92
CA PHE A 27 -14.20 -10.04 5.11
C PHE A 27 -14.69 -11.32 4.43
N CYS A 28 -15.88 -11.81 4.81
CA CYS A 28 -16.55 -12.83 4.00
C CYS A 28 -16.86 -12.25 2.61
N ALA A 29 -16.68 -13.05 1.54
CA ALA A 29 -16.96 -12.59 0.18
C ALA A 29 -18.39 -12.03 0.02
N ALA A 30 -19.38 -12.72 0.59
CA ALA A 30 -20.78 -12.28 0.60
C ALA A 30 -20.99 -10.94 1.32
N CYS A 31 -20.32 -10.74 2.46
CA CYS A 31 -20.44 -9.51 3.24
C CYS A 31 -19.85 -8.31 2.49
N TYR A 32 -18.68 -8.49 1.89
CA TYR A 32 -18.07 -7.43 1.09
C TYR A 32 -18.83 -7.19 -0.22
N SER A 33 -19.42 -8.23 -0.82
CA SER A 33 -20.28 -8.11 -2.01
C SER A 33 -21.42 -7.11 -1.82
N GLY A 34 -22.14 -7.19 -0.69
CA GLY A 34 -23.20 -6.22 -0.38
C GLY A 34 -22.66 -4.80 -0.14
N TRP A 35 -21.48 -4.68 0.49
CA TRP A 35 -20.86 -3.37 0.73
C TRP A 35 -20.42 -2.66 -0.56
N MET A 36 -19.93 -3.41 -1.54
CA MET A 36 -19.47 -2.86 -2.83
C MET A 36 -20.57 -2.12 -3.59
N GLU A 37 -21.85 -2.45 -3.36
CA GLU A 37 -22.99 -1.75 -3.97
C GLU A 37 -23.13 -0.31 -3.44
N CYS A 38 -22.66 -0.05 -2.23
CA CYS A 38 -22.78 1.25 -1.57
C CYS A 38 -21.45 2.04 -1.56
N SER A 39 -20.30 1.37 -1.59
CA SER A 39 -19.00 2.03 -1.50
C SER A 39 -17.85 1.20 -2.08
N SER A 40 -16.92 1.89 -2.77
CA SER A 40 -15.63 1.33 -3.22
C SER A 40 -14.51 1.42 -2.17
N LEU A 41 -14.84 1.86 -0.94
CA LEU A 41 -13.87 2.00 0.15
C LEU A 41 -13.92 0.79 1.09
N CYS A 42 -12.81 0.45 1.72
CA CYS A 42 -12.74 -0.62 2.72
C CYS A 42 -13.66 -0.31 3.93
N PRO A 43 -14.51 -1.26 4.38
CA PRO A 43 -15.39 -1.07 5.55
C PRO A 43 -14.65 -0.69 6.84
N THR A 44 -13.46 -1.25 7.05
CA THR A 44 -12.68 -1.06 8.29
C THR A 44 -11.90 0.25 8.28
N CYS A 45 -11.15 0.52 7.22
CA CYS A 45 -10.18 1.62 7.20
C CYS A 45 -10.46 2.72 6.18
N ARG A 46 -11.52 2.57 5.39
CA ARG A 46 -11.96 3.51 4.33
C ARG A 46 -10.90 3.82 3.28
N CYS A 47 -9.86 2.99 3.17
CA CYS A 47 -8.92 3.08 2.06
C CYS A 47 -9.63 2.69 0.76
N PRO A 48 -9.38 3.38 -0.37
CA PRO A 48 -9.84 2.94 -1.68
C PRO A 48 -9.41 1.50 -1.96
N VAL A 49 -10.34 0.67 -2.42
CA VAL A 49 -10.07 -0.73 -2.74
C VAL A 49 -9.65 -0.81 -4.20
N GLU A 50 -8.40 -1.21 -4.42
CA GLU A 50 -7.82 -1.34 -5.75
C GLU A 50 -8.00 -2.76 -6.29
N ARG A 51 -7.89 -3.78 -5.43
CA ARG A 51 -8.04 -5.19 -5.81
C ARG A 51 -8.66 -6.01 -4.69
N ILE A 52 -9.31 -7.11 -5.08
CA ILE A 52 -9.90 -8.11 -4.18
C ILE A 52 -9.20 -9.43 -4.47
N ARG A 53 -8.74 -10.14 -3.43
CA ARG A 53 -8.08 -11.45 -3.58
C ARG A 53 -8.67 -12.43 -2.58
N LYS A 54 -8.92 -13.67 -3.00
CA LYS A 54 -9.27 -14.75 -2.06
C LYS A 54 -8.11 -14.98 -1.09
N ASN A 55 -8.44 -15.20 0.19
CA ASN A 55 -7.45 -15.46 1.23
C ASN A 55 -7.49 -16.94 1.64
N HIS A 56 -6.84 -17.78 0.84
CA HIS A 56 -6.79 -19.23 1.08
C HIS A 56 -6.16 -19.58 2.43
N ILE A 57 -5.19 -18.80 2.90
CA ILE A 57 -4.55 -19.05 4.20
C ILE A 57 -5.58 -18.91 5.33
N LEU A 58 -6.35 -17.82 5.34
CA LEU A 58 -7.38 -17.63 6.36
C LEU A 58 -8.53 -18.61 6.23
N ASN A 59 -8.94 -18.98 5.01
CA ASN A 59 -9.93 -20.04 4.82
C ASN A 59 -9.46 -21.37 5.43
N ASN A 60 -8.22 -21.80 5.15
CA ASN A 60 -7.66 -23.03 5.72
C ASN A 60 -7.56 -22.97 7.25
N LEU A 61 -7.26 -21.79 7.81
CA LEU A 61 -7.22 -21.60 9.27
C LEU A 61 -8.63 -21.67 9.90
N VAL A 62 -9.64 -21.13 9.24
CA VAL A 62 -11.04 -21.28 9.68
C VAL A 62 -11.47 -22.75 9.59
N GLU A 63 -11.15 -23.45 8.51
CA GLU A 63 -11.44 -24.88 8.36
C GLU A 63 -10.78 -25.71 9.49
N ALA A 64 -9.50 -25.47 9.75
CA ALA A 64 -8.79 -26.12 10.86
C ALA A 64 -9.40 -25.80 12.23
N TYR A 65 -9.88 -24.56 12.43
CA TYR A 65 -10.57 -24.15 13.65
C TYR A 65 -11.92 -24.87 13.82
N LEU A 66 -12.69 -25.00 12.74
CA LEU A 66 -13.99 -25.69 12.74
C LEU A 66 -13.87 -27.19 12.99
N ILE A 67 -12.77 -27.83 12.57
CA ILE A 67 -12.48 -29.23 12.91
C ILE A 67 -12.35 -29.41 14.43
N GLN A 68 -11.76 -28.44 15.13
CA GLN A 68 -11.57 -28.48 16.59
C GLN A 68 -12.82 -28.02 17.35
N HIS A 69 -13.67 -27.19 16.72
CA HIS A 69 -14.87 -26.61 17.30
C HIS A 69 -16.11 -26.75 16.37
N PRO A 70 -16.65 -27.97 16.20
CA PRO A 70 -17.79 -28.20 15.32
C PRO A 70 -19.06 -27.44 15.73
N GLU A 71 -19.20 -27.14 17.03
CA GLU A 71 -20.34 -26.40 17.59
C GLU A 71 -20.43 -24.94 17.10
N LYS A 72 -19.35 -24.41 16.52
CA LYS A 72 -19.27 -23.06 15.97
C LYS A 72 -19.47 -23.02 14.46
N CYS A 73 -19.73 -24.16 13.83
CA CYS A 73 -20.01 -24.20 12.40
C CYS A 73 -21.35 -23.53 12.09
N ARG A 74 -21.41 -22.80 10.97
CA ARG A 74 -22.66 -22.24 10.47
C ARG A 74 -23.61 -23.33 10.00
N SER A 75 -24.89 -23.01 9.98
CA SER A 75 -25.88 -23.87 9.33
C SER A 75 -25.58 -24.01 7.83
N GLU A 76 -25.96 -25.14 7.25
CA GLU A 76 -25.76 -25.37 5.82
C GLU A 76 -26.61 -24.40 4.98
N GLU A 77 -27.79 -24.02 5.49
CA GLU A 77 -28.63 -22.99 4.87
C GLU A 77 -27.93 -21.62 4.83
N ASP A 78 -27.26 -21.21 5.91
CA ASP A 78 -26.55 -19.94 5.96
C ASP A 78 -25.37 -19.90 4.98
N LEU A 79 -24.61 -20.99 4.89
CA LEU A 79 -23.48 -21.09 3.96
C LEU A 79 -23.95 -20.95 2.50
N LYS A 80 -24.99 -21.69 2.12
CA LYS A 80 -25.62 -21.57 0.78
C LYS A 80 -26.15 -20.17 0.54
N GLY A 81 -26.77 -19.55 1.55
CA GLY A 81 -27.25 -18.17 1.48
C GLY A 81 -26.13 -17.13 1.35
N MET A 82 -24.96 -17.38 1.92
CA MET A 82 -23.78 -16.54 1.72
C MET A 82 -23.22 -16.69 0.31
N ASP A 83 -23.07 -17.92 -0.17
CA ASP A 83 -22.56 -18.19 -1.51
C ASP A 83 -23.45 -17.60 -2.60
N GLY A 84 -24.78 -17.70 -2.44
CA GLY A 84 -25.74 -17.09 -3.36
C GLY A 84 -25.74 -15.55 -3.37
N ARG A 85 -25.27 -14.91 -2.29
CA ARG A 85 -25.11 -13.45 -2.22
C ARG A 85 -23.74 -12.96 -2.65
N ASN A 86 -22.80 -13.85 -2.92
CA ASN A 86 -21.46 -13.49 -3.35
C ASN A 86 -21.48 -13.01 -4.81
N LYS A 87 -21.16 -11.74 -5.03
CA LYS A 87 -21.11 -11.09 -6.34
C LYS A 87 -19.68 -10.91 -6.86
N ILE A 88 -18.68 -11.36 -6.12
CA ILE A 88 -17.27 -11.25 -6.52
C ILE A 88 -16.99 -12.31 -7.59
N THR A 89 -16.86 -11.88 -8.84
CA THR A 89 -16.58 -12.80 -9.96
C THR A 89 -15.10 -13.14 -10.06
N GLN A 90 -14.78 -14.22 -10.78
CA GLN A 90 -13.40 -14.63 -11.05
C GLN A 90 -12.61 -13.56 -11.82
N ASP A 91 -13.28 -12.77 -12.67
CA ASP A 91 -12.67 -11.65 -13.39
C ASP A 91 -12.28 -10.49 -12.47
N MET A 92 -13.00 -10.29 -11.35
CA MET A 92 -12.65 -9.29 -10.32
C MET A 92 -11.45 -9.73 -9.48
N LEU A 93 -11.22 -11.04 -9.38
CA LEU A 93 -10.06 -11.62 -8.68
C LEU A 93 -8.80 -11.65 -9.56
N GLN A 94 -8.99 -11.68 -10.89
CA GLN A 94 -7.93 -11.68 -11.89
C GLN A 94 -8.32 -10.74 -13.05
N PRO A 95 -7.93 -9.46 -13.01
CA PRO A 95 -8.15 -8.57 -14.13
C PRO A 95 -7.45 -9.15 -15.37
N LYS A 96 -8.21 -9.47 -16.42
CA LYS A 96 -7.66 -9.99 -17.68
C LYS A 96 -6.66 -8.97 -18.22
N VAL A 97 -5.41 -9.39 -18.38
CA VAL A 97 -4.39 -8.60 -19.07
C VAL A 97 -4.83 -8.48 -20.52
N VAL A 98 -5.46 -7.36 -20.88
CA VAL A 98 -5.71 -6.99 -22.27
C VAL A 98 -4.35 -6.63 -22.85
N ARG A 99 -3.73 -7.59 -23.55
CA ARG A 99 -2.62 -7.28 -24.46
C ARG A 99 -3.21 -6.44 -25.59
N SER A 100 -2.87 -5.15 -25.62
CA SER A 100 -3.18 -4.27 -26.75
C SER A 100 -2.44 -4.78 -28.01
N PRO A 101 -3.13 -4.97 -29.15
CA PRO A 101 -2.50 -5.40 -30.40
C PRO A 101 -1.86 -4.19 -31.08
N SER A 102 -0.69 -3.80 -30.60
CA SER A 102 0.15 -2.79 -31.23
C SER A 102 1.58 -3.10 -30.80
N ASP A 103 2.21 -4.02 -31.54
CA ASP A 103 3.66 -4.16 -31.75
C ASP A 103 3.91 -5.55 -32.34
N GLU A 104 3.35 -5.81 -33.53
CA GLU A 104 3.85 -6.86 -34.42
C GLU A 104 4.98 -6.24 -35.25
N GLU A 105 6.22 -6.39 -34.78
CA GLU A 105 7.38 -6.78 -35.60
C GLU A 105 8.60 -6.96 -34.68
N GLY A 106 9.00 -8.22 -34.44
CA GLY A 106 10.28 -8.49 -33.77
C GLY A 106 10.41 -9.80 -32.98
N SER A 107 9.98 -10.93 -33.55
CA SER A 107 10.56 -12.28 -33.42
C SER A 107 11.63 -12.52 -32.33
N SER A 108 11.36 -13.41 -31.37
CA SER A 108 11.69 -14.83 -31.56
C SER A 108 11.19 -15.70 -30.39
N ASP A 109 10.76 -16.90 -30.77
CA ASP A 109 10.21 -17.95 -29.92
C ASP A 109 11.19 -18.42 -28.84
N TYR A 110 10.78 -18.31 -27.58
CA TYR A 110 11.17 -19.26 -26.53
C TYR A 110 9.92 -19.63 -25.72
N LEU A 111 9.10 -20.47 -26.34
CA LEU A 111 8.07 -21.26 -25.69
C LEU A 111 8.77 -22.22 -24.72
N PHE A 112 8.82 -21.87 -23.43
CA PHE A 112 9.10 -22.82 -22.36
C PHE A 112 7.75 -23.27 -21.80
N GLU A 113 7.15 -24.26 -22.46
CA GLU A 113 6.09 -25.07 -21.84
C GLU A 113 6.71 -25.85 -20.68
N LEU A 114 6.40 -25.45 -19.45
CA LEU A 114 6.42 -26.37 -18.32
C LEU A 114 4.95 -26.68 -17.98
N SER A 115 4.50 -27.80 -18.52
CA SER A 115 3.33 -28.51 -18.03
C SER A 115 3.74 -29.31 -16.79
N ASP A 116 3.31 -28.85 -15.61
CA ASP A 116 3.28 -29.70 -14.43
C ASP A 116 2.07 -30.64 -14.57
N ASN A 117 2.30 -31.80 -15.17
CA ASN A 117 1.39 -32.95 -15.13
C ASN A 117 2.02 -34.03 -14.24
N ASP A 118 1.80 -33.91 -12.93
CA ASP A 118 2.07 -35.00 -12.00
C ASP A 118 0.94 -36.03 -12.09
N SER A 119 1.19 -37.13 -12.80
CA SER A 119 0.49 -38.39 -12.59
C SER A 119 1.48 -39.55 -12.73
N ASP A 120 1.48 -40.32 -11.65
CA ASP A 120 2.29 -41.47 -11.25
C ASP A 120 2.40 -42.60 -12.30
N SER A 121 3.59 -43.21 -12.42
CA SER A 121 3.82 -44.68 -12.49
C SER A 121 5.13 -45.08 -13.21
N SER A 122 6.02 -45.69 -12.42
CA SER A 122 6.87 -46.89 -12.65
C SER A 122 7.62 -47.18 -13.98
N ASP A 123 8.92 -47.44 -13.78
CA ASP A 123 9.71 -48.62 -14.23
C ASP A 123 10.65 -48.56 -15.47
N ILE A 124 11.94 -48.64 -15.13
CA ILE A 124 13.12 -49.34 -15.69
C ILE A 124 13.39 -49.46 -17.21
N SER A 125 14.67 -49.15 -17.53
CA SER A 125 15.58 -49.77 -18.53
C SER A 125 16.03 -48.89 -19.71
N GLN A 126 17.33 -48.59 -19.74
CA GLN A 126 18.13 -48.15 -20.90
C GLN A 126 18.30 -49.31 -21.93
N PRO A 127 19.15 -49.29 -23.01
CA PRO A 127 20.09 -48.25 -23.48
C PRO A 127 20.30 -48.11 -25.04
N LEU A 128 21.18 -47.16 -25.39
CA LEU A 128 22.12 -47.10 -26.55
C LEU A 128 21.61 -46.73 -27.96
N GLN A 129 22.15 -45.64 -28.53
CA GLN A 129 23.20 -45.72 -29.56
C GLN A 129 23.86 -44.38 -29.91
N LYS A 130 25.13 -44.49 -30.31
CA LYS A 130 26.15 -43.46 -30.59
C LYS A 130 26.03 -42.93 -32.02
N GLN A 131 26.62 -41.75 -32.26
CA GLN A 131 27.48 -41.31 -33.40
C GLN A 131 27.25 -39.80 -33.63
N GLN A 132 28.19 -38.94 -34.04
CA GLN A 132 29.64 -38.97 -34.24
C GLN A 132 30.12 -37.50 -34.31
N ARG A 133 31.40 -37.29 -34.00
CA ARG A 133 32.13 -36.01 -33.98
C ARG A 133 32.23 -35.33 -35.35
N ARG A 134 32.32 -33.99 -35.35
CA ARG A 134 33.37 -33.24 -36.09
C ARG A 134 33.45 -31.80 -35.60
N GLY A 135 34.57 -31.46 -34.96
CA GLY A 135 34.93 -30.09 -34.60
C GLY A 135 35.53 -29.32 -35.78
N LYS A 136 35.54 -27.99 -35.67
CA LYS A 136 36.49 -27.09 -36.33
C LYS A 136 36.65 -25.82 -35.49
N GLN A 137 37.87 -25.32 -35.52
CA GLN A 137 38.53 -24.46 -34.54
C GLN A 137 38.28 -22.95 -34.74
N ASN A 138 38.47 -22.22 -33.64
CA ASN A 138 38.88 -20.83 -33.45
C ASN A 138 39.23 -19.97 -34.69
N HIS A 139 38.65 -18.76 -34.71
CA HIS A 139 39.36 -17.55 -35.12
C HIS A 139 39.00 -16.36 -34.22
N GLN A 140 39.99 -15.85 -33.48
CA GLN A 140 39.99 -14.51 -32.88
C GLN A 140 40.18 -13.46 -33.99
N LYS A 141 39.55 -12.28 -33.84
CA LYS A 141 40.10 -10.99 -34.27
C LYS A 141 39.41 -9.82 -33.56
N SER A 142 40.24 -9.02 -32.91
CA SER A 142 40.00 -7.73 -32.26
C SER A 142 39.98 -6.56 -33.25
N SER A 143 39.24 -5.47 -32.94
CA SER A 143 39.53 -4.06 -33.35
C SER A 143 38.38 -3.14 -32.89
N LEU A 144 38.54 -2.40 -31.79
CA LEU A 144 38.81 -0.94 -31.69
C LEU A 144 37.61 -0.01 -32.01
N GLN A 145 37.08 0.65 -30.98
CA GLN A 145 36.20 1.83 -31.04
C GLN A 145 36.99 3.09 -30.63
N PRO A 146 36.65 4.30 -31.15
CA PRO A 146 37.17 5.58 -30.65
C PRO A 146 36.24 6.23 -29.58
N PRO A 147 36.73 7.23 -28.83
CA PRO A 147 36.21 7.59 -27.50
C PRO A 147 35.31 8.85 -27.49
N LEU A 148 34.33 8.87 -26.58
CA LEU A 148 33.68 10.09 -26.09
C LEU A 148 33.59 10.09 -24.55
N THR A 149 33.81 11.27 -24.00
CA THR A 149 34.15 11.67 -22.62
C THR A 149 32.96 11.71 -21.65
N PRO A 150 33.19 11.92 -20.33
CA PRO A 150 32.45 11.25 -19.25
C PRO A 150 31.33 12.09 -18.61
N HIS A 151 30.27 11.43 -18.18
CA HIS A 151 29.33 11.93 -17.17
C HIS A 151 29.21 10.93 -15.99
N PRO A 152 28.90 11.40 -14.77
CA PRO A 152 29.23 10.74 -13.51
C PRO A 152 28.38 9.48 -13.29
N GLN A 153 29.07 8.41 -12.87
CA GLN A 153 28.48 7.09 -12.69
C GLN A 153 27.57 7.02 -11.44
N PRO A 154 26.42 6.33 -11.50
CA PRO A 154 25.73 5.87 -10.31
C PRO A 154 26.59 4.81 -9.60
N LEU A 155 26.56 4.85 -8.27
CA LEU A 155 27.28 3.95 -7.38
C LEU A 155 27.04 2.49 -7.79
N ARG A 156 28.15 1.75 -7.91
CA ARG A 156 28.29 0.43 -8.51
C ARG A 156 27.24 -0.60 -8.05
N SER A 157 26.78 -1.34 -9.05
CA SER A 157 26.05 -2.60 -8.96
C SER A 157 26.67 -3.56 -7.95
N THR A 158 25.99 -3.75 -6.81
CA THR A 158 26.16 -4.98 -6.04
C THR A 158 25.15 -5.97 -6.59
N ALA A 159 25.64 -6.90 -7.41
CA ALA A 159 24.87 -8.05 -7.86
C ALA A 159 24.22 -8.72 -6.63
N ALA A 160 22.94 -9.03 -6.72
CA ALA A 160 22.24 -9.72 -5.66
C ALA A 160 22.92 -11.08 -5.41
N PRO A 161 23.15 -11.47 -4.15
CA PRO A 161 23.62 -12.82 -3.86
C PRO A 161 22.64 -13.85 -4.44
N PRO A 162 23.10 -15.06 -4.81
CA PRO A 162 22.29 -16.07 -5.52
C PRO A 162 21.05 -16.57 -4.75
N PHE A 163 20.84 -16.15 -3.50
CA PHE A 163 19.67 -16.44 -2.67
C PHE A 163 18.96 -15.19 -2.13
N GLY A 164 19.13 -14.03 -2.77
CA GLY A 164 18.53 -12.77 -2.33
C GLY A 164 16.99 -12.82 -2.36
N CYS A 165 16.36 -12.72 -1.19
CA CYS A 165 14.93 -12.48 -1.10
C CYS A 165 14.59 -11.12 -1.73
N HIS A 166 13.43 -11.01 -2.38
CA HIS A 166 12.98 -9.76 -3.01
C HIS A 166 11.73 -9.23 -2.31
N LEU A 167 11.62 -7.91 -2.21
CA LEU A 167 10.44 -7.18 -1.79
C LEU A 167 9.74 -6.59 -2.99
N ILE A 168 8.41 -6.61 -2.99
CA ILE A 168 7.62 -5.91 -4.00
C ILE A 168 7.28 -4.52 -3.46
N CYS A 169 7.71 -3.46 -4.14
CA CYS A 169 7.35 -2.11 -3.72
C CYS A 169 5.83 -1.92 -3.76
N THR A 170 5.24 -1.50 -2.64
CA THR A 170 3.77 -1.28 -2.53
C THR A 170 3.28 -0.16 -3.46
N CYS A 171 4.18 0.74 -3.90
CA CYS A 171 3.83 1.84 -4.80
C CYS A 171 3.90 1.45 -6.27
N CYS A 172 5.06 0.97 -6.76
CA CYS A 172 5.29 0.70 -8.18
C CYS A 172 5.20 -0.77 -8.57
N LEU A 173 5.03 -1.66 -7.59
CA LEU A 173 4.96 -3.12 -7.77
C LEU A 173 6.22 -3.75 -8.40
N GLN A 174 7.32 -2.99 -8.49
CA GLN A 174 8.60 -3.50 -8.95
C GLN A 174 9.33 -4.24 -7.82
N PRO A 175 10.03 -5.34 -8.14
CA PRO A 175 10.85 -6.05 -7.18
C PRO A 175 12.08 -5.22 -6.81
N MET A 176 12.47 -5.28 -5.54
CA MET A 176 13.74 -4.75 -5.03
C MET A 176 14.39 -5.79 -4.11
N PRO A 177 15.73 -5.87 -4.05
CA PRO A 177 16.41 -6.77 -3.12
C PRO A 177 15.99 -6.49 -1.67
N ASP A 178 15.61 -7.52 -0.91
CA ASP A 178 15.37 -7.40 0.54
C ASP A 178 16.71 -7.31 1.27
N ARG A 179 17.05 -6.12 1.73
CA ARG A 179 18.27 -5.85 2.52
C ARG A 179 17.94 -5.37 3.92
N ARG A 180 16.71 -5.58 4.39
CA ARG A 180 16.27 -5.10 5.71
C ARG A 180 17.01 -5.79 6.87
N ALA A 181 17.53 -6.99 6.64
CA ALA A 181 18.34 -7.74 7.60
C ALA A 181 19.83 -7.37 7.58
N GLU A 182 20.29 -6.63 6.56
CA GLU A 182 21.69 -6.18 6.48
C GLU A 182 21.91 -5.03 7.48
N LEU A 183 22.56 -5.33 8.59
CA LEU A 183 23.00 -4.35 9.59
C LEU A 183 24.21 -3.57 9.04
N ASN A 184 23.95 -2.57 8.19
CA ASN A 184 25.00 -1.64 7.79
C ASN A 184 25.14 -0.49 8.80
N ASN A 185 26.39 -0.20 9.12
CA ASN A 185 26.84 0.51 10.33
C ASN A 185 26.45 1.99 10.44
N GLU A 186 25.82 2.64 9.44
CA GLU A 186 25.49 4.08 9.56
C GLU A 186 24.15 4.54 8.98
N GLN A 187 23.40 3.68 8.28
CA GLN A 187 22.04 4.01 7.83
C GLN A 187 21.30 2.71 7.54
N ARG A 188 20.32 2.36 8.39
CA ARG A 188 19.31 1.35 8.03
C ARG A 188 18.75 1.76 6.66
N LEU A 189 19.04 0.98 5.62
CA LEU A 189 18.47 1.18 4.29
C LEU A 189 16.95 1.03 4.43
N ALA A 190 16.26 2.16 4.53
CA ALA A 190 14.86 2.16 4.90
C ALA A 190 14.04 1.70 3.69
N GLN A 191 13.73 0.41 3.65
CA GLN A 191 12.91 -0.19 2.60
C GLN A 191 11.45 -0.35 3.02
N GLN A 192 11.08 0.09 4.22
CA GLN A 192 9.72 -0.03 4.75
C GLN A 192 9.28 1.19 5.55
N CYS A 193 7.97 1.41 5.60
CA CYS A 193 7.35 2.43 6.45
C CYS A 193 7.33 1.98 7.91
N VAL A 194 7.73 2.84 8.87
CA VAL A 194 7.77 2.48 10.29
C VAL A 194 6.39 2.24 10.91
N LEU A 195 5.32 2.80 10.33
CA LEU A 195 3.96 2.65 10.85
C LEU A 195 3.24 1.42 10.30
N CYS A 196 3.22 1.27 8.97
CA CYS A 196 2.50 0.16 8.33
C CYS A 196 3.36 -1.05 7.98
N GLN A 197 4.68 -0.97 8.15
CA GLN A 197 5.66 -2.04 7.87
C GLN A 197 5.71 -2.53 6.42
N ARG A 198 5.05 -1.81 5.50
CA ARG A 198 5.01 -2.19 4.08
C ARG A 198 6.26 -1.76 3.33
N PRO A 199 6.69 -2.55 2.33
CA PRO A 199 7.88 -2.26 1.55
C PRO A 199 7.66 -1.15 0.51
N PHE A 200 8.64 -0.27 0.35
CA PHE A 200 8.67 0.79 -0.66
C PHE A 200 10.10 1.04 -1.12
N CYS A 201 10.29 1.30 -2.43
CA CYS A 201 11.62 1.40 -3.03
C CYS A 201 12.23 2.81 -3.09
N HIS A 202 11.47 3.86 -2.73
CA HIS A 202 11.89 5.22 -3.05
C HIS A 202 13.17 5.66 -2.34
N VAL A 203 13.30 5.39 -1.03
CA VAL A 203 14.53 5.69 -0.28
C VAL A 203 15.71 4.82 -0.75
N TYR A 204 15.42 3.61 -1.26
CA TYR A 204 16.46 2.67 -1.67
C TYR A 204 17.13 3.07 -2.99
N TRP A 205 16.34 3.41 -4.02
CA TRP A 205 16.89 3.77 -5.34
C TRP A 205 16.04 4.75 -6.17
N GLY A 206 15.02 5.37 -5.56
CA GLY A 206 14.08 6.24 -6.29
C GLY A 206 12.97 5.47 -7.02
N CYS A 207 11.73 5.71 -6.61
CA CYS A 207 10.57 5.09 -7.25
C CYS A 207 10.20 5.83 -8.55
N GLN A 208 10.17 5.11 -9.67
CA GLN A 208 9.93 5.68 -11.02
C GLN A 208 8.48 5.59 -11.51
N ARG A 209 7.52 5.23 -10.64
CA ARG A 209 6.10 5.18 -11.06
C ARG A 209 5.63 6.58 -11.44
N ILE A 210 4.97 6.72 -12.59
CA ILE A 210 4.34 7.97 -13.02
C ILE A 210 3.39 8.47 -11.93
N GLY A 211 3.57 9.72 -11.49
CA GLY A 211 2.79 10.33 -10.40
C GLY A 211 3.25 9.98 -8.98
N CYS A 212 4.33 9.21 -8.81
CA CYS A 212 4.97 9.02 -7.51
C CYS A 212 5.98 10.15 -7.25
N GLN A 213 5.73 10.96 -6.22
CA GLN A 213 6.61 12.05 -5.79
C GLN A 213 7.51 11.69 -4.59
N GLY A 214 7.62 10.40 -4.27
CA GLY A 214 8.28 9.93 -3.04
C GLY A 214 7.38 9.02 -2.22
N CYS A 215 7.29 7.73 -2.58
CA CYS A 215 6.41 6.81 -1.86
C CYS A 215 6.92 6.39 -0.48
N LEU A 216 8.17 6.76 -0.15
CA LEU A 216 8.79 6.59 1.15
C LEU A 216 9.81 7.71 1.35
N ALA A 217 9.77 8.39 2.49
CA ALA A 217 10.71 9.45 2.85
C ALA A 217 10.71 9.68 4.37
N ARG A 218 11.65 10.49 4.88
CA ARG A 218 11.54 11.06 6.24
C ARG A 218 10.28 11.91 6.33
N PHE A 219 9.63 11.92 7.48
CA PHE A 219 8.37 12.66 7.61
C PHE A 219 8.53 14.16 7.33
N SER A 220 9.64 14.76 7.75
CA SER A 220 9.98 16.17 7.44
C SER A 220 10.16 16.47 5.94
N GLU A 221 10.53 15.47 5.14
CA GLU A 221 10.85 15.60 3.72
C GLU A 221 9.73 15.03 2.82
N LEU A 222 8.74 14.36 3.40
CA LEU A 222 7.71 13.65 2.67
C LEU A 222 6.85 14.60 1.85
N ASN A 223 6.73 14.33 0.55
CA ASN A 223 5.89 15.12 -0.34
C ASN A 223 4.42 14.67 -0.26
N LEU A 224 3.56 15.50 0.34
CA LEU A 224 2.13 15.23 0.47
C LEU A 224 1.29 15.80 -0.67
N THR A 225 1.91 16.49 -1.64
CA THR A 225 1.25 17.24 -2.73
C THR A 225 0.47 18.46 -2.23
N ASP A 226 0.21 19.42 -3.13
CA ASP A 226 -0.47 20.68 -2.78
C ASP A 226 -1.93 20.47 -2.38
N LYS A 227 -2.52 19.34 -2.77
CA LYS A 227 -3.88 18.95 -2.41
C LYS A 227 -4.00 18.34 -1.00
N CYS A 228 -2.91 18.25 -0.24
CA CYS A 228 -2.96 17.67 1.11
C CYS A 228 -3.80 18.48 2.11
N LEU A 229 -4.06 19.75 1.82
CA LEU A 229 -4.92 20.63 2.61
C LEU A 229 -6.42 20.42 2.34
N ASP A 230 -6.78 19.72 1.27
CA ASP A 230 -8.17 19.45 0.92
C ASP A 230 -8.77 18.43 1.89
N GLY A 231 -9.78 18.86 2.66
CA GLY A 231 -10.37 18.02 3.72
C GLY A 231 -9.35 17.56 4.76
N VAL A 232 -8.31 18.35 5.02
CA VAL A 232 -7.25 18.02 5.99
C VAL A 232 -7.80 17.92 7.41
N LEU A 233 -8.78 18.75 7.75
CA LEU A 233 -9.43 18.75 9.06
C LEU A 233 -10.61 17.77 9.07
N ASN A 234 -10.34 16.50 9.35
CA ASN A 234 -11.36 15.43 9.47
C ASN A 234 -12.32 15.31 8.27
N ASN A 235 -11.87 15.67 7.07
CA ASN A 235 -12.68 15.74 5.83
C ASN A 235 -13.84 16.75 5.91
N ASN A 236 -13.73 17.76 6.76
CA ASN A 236 -14.58 18.94 6.77
C ASN A 236 -14.00 19.98 5.80
N ASN A 237 -14.66 20.19 4.66
CA ASN A 237 -14.17 21.12 3.64
C ASN A 237 -14.23 22.57 4.13
N TYR A 238 -15.30 22.96 4.83
CA TYR A 238 -15.47 24.33 5.34
C TYR A 238 -14.35 24.72 6.32
N GLU A 239 -14.06 23.87 7.32
CA GLU A 239 -12.97 24.13 8.25
C GLU A 239 -11.59 24.09 7.55
N SER A 240 -11.43 23.19 6.58
CA SER A 240 -10.18 23.09 5.81
C SER A 240 -9.95 24.34 4.95
N GLU A 241 -11.00 24.91 4.34
CA GLU A 241 -10.95 26.18 3.61
C GLU A 241 -10.61 27.35 4.53
N ILE A 242 -11.16 27.40 5.74
CA ILE A 242 -10.78 28.41 6.75
C ILE A 242 -9.27 28.33 7.04
N LEU A 243 -8.75 27.13 7.25
CA LEU A 243 -7.31 26.94 7.47
C LEU A 243 -6.51 27.34 6.23
N GLN A 244 -6.92 26.96 5.03
CA GLN A 244 -6.25 27.35 3.78
C GLN A 244 -6.20 28.88 3.62
N ASN A 245 -7.32 29.58 3.84
CA ASN A 245 -7.39 31.04 3.78
C ASN A 245 -6.47 31.70 4.82
N TYR A 246 -6.44 31.17 6.04
CA TYR A 246 -5.50 31.63 7.07
C TYR A 246 -4.04 31.48 6.60
N LEU A 247 -3.67 30.31 6.08
CA LEU A 247 -2.31 30.05 5.60
C LEU A 247 -1.95 30.99 4.44
N SER A 248 -2.85 31.17 3.47
CA SER A 248 -2.66 32.11 2.35
C SER A 248 -2.45 33.55 2.84
N SER A 249 -3.23 34.01 3.83
CA SER A 249 -3.07 35.36 4.40
C SER A 249 -1.72 35.57 5.12
N LYS A 250 -1.14 34.49 5.65
CA LYS A 250 0.16 34.50 6.32
C LYS A 250 1.32 34.14 5.38
N GLY A 251 1.05 33.87 4.10
CA GLY A 251 2.05 33.42 3.13
C GLY A 251 2.67 32.06 3.47
N LYS A 252 1.96 31.20 4.20
CA LYS A 252 2.43 29.87 4.63
C LYS A 252 1.91 28.77 3.70
N SER A 253 2.75 27.78 3.46
CA SER A 253 2.43 26.54 2.75
C SER A 253 2.13 25.40 3.73
N TRP A 254 1.64 24.27 3.20
CA TRP A 254 1.47 23.05 3.99
C TRP A 254 2.80 22.53 4.58
N ARG A 255 3.94 22.84 3.94
CA ARG A 255 5.28 22.47 4.42
C ARG A 255 5.65 23.26 5.67
N ASP A 256 5.30 24.54 5.71
CA ASP A 256 5.53 25.38 6.89
C ASP A 256 4.70 24.88 8.07
N VAL A 257 3.42 24.53 7.82
CA VAL A 257 2.55 23.90 8.83
C VAL A 257 3.15 22.60 9.34
N LEU A 258 3.65 21.74 8.45
CA LEU A 258 4.29 20.49 8.83
C LEU A 258 5.54 20.75 9.69
N GLN A 259 6.41 21.67 9.28
CA GLN A 259 7.65 21.99 9.98
C GLN A 259 7.38 22.58 11.37
N GLU A 260 6.49 23.56 11.48
CA GLU A 260 6.10 24.18 12.76
C GLU A 260 5.45 23.15 13.69
N SER A 261 4.58 22.29 13.15
CA SER A 261 3.91 21.25 13.94
C SER A 261 4.88 20.16 14.41
N LEU A 262 5.87 19.82 13.59
CA LEU A 262 6.94 18.88 13.97
C LEU A 262 7.87 19.49 15.04
N GLN A 263 8.16 20.78 14.95
CA GLN A 263 8.92 21.48 15.99
C GLN A 263 8.14 21.52 17.31
N ALA A 264 6.85 21.82 17.26
CA ALA A 264 5.96 21.78 18.43
C ALA A 264 5.85 20.37 19.05
N LEU A 265 5.91 19.31 18.22
CA LEU A 265 5.97 17.92 18.68
C LEU A 265 7.29 17.62 19.41
N GLN A 266 8.44 18.08 18.89
CA GLN A 266 9.75 17.91 19.54
C GLN A 266 9.85 18.67 20.87
N GLN A 267 9.16 19.80 20.99
CA GLN A 267 9.09 20.60 22.22
C GLN A 267 8.08 20.06 23.24
N GLY A 268 7.31 19.01 22.90
CA GLY A 268 6.27 18.46 23.78
C GLY A 268 5.01 19.32 23.88
N SER A 269 4.81 20.29 22.98
CA SER A 269 3.58 21.07 22.90
C SER A 269 2.48 20.27 22.20
N TYR A 270 2.84 19.49 21.16
CA TYR A 270 1.90 18.63 20.44
C TYR A 270 2.08 17.17 20.86
N TYR A 271 0.95 16.45 20.86
CA TYR A 271 0.90 15.01 21.11
C TYR A 271 0.11 14.33 19.98
N LEU A 272 0.68 13.28 19.43
CA LEU A 272 0.07 12.45 18.39
C LEU A 272 -0.36 11.10 18.95
N SER A 273 -1.26 10.43 18.24
CA SER A 273 -1.76 9.12 18.66
C SER A 273 -0.68 8.02 18.63
N ASP A 274 0.33 8.16 17.76
CA ASP A 274 1.44 7.21 17.61
C ASP A 274 2.77 7.85 18.01
N CYS A 275 3.37 7.35 19.10
CA CYS A 275 4.62 7.87 19.67
C CYS A 275 5.86 7.62 18.79
N ARG A 276 5.75 6.78 17.76
CA ARG A 276 6.86 6.49 16.83
C ARG A 276 7.04 7.60 15.80
N ILE A 277 6.10 8.53 15.70
CA ILE A 277 6.17 9.64 14.76
C ILE A 277 7.18 10.66 15.28
N SER A 278 8.18 10.94 14.45
CA SER A 278 9.16 12.00 14.65
C SER A 278 9.51 12.61 13.29
N PRO A 279 10.22 13.76 13.23
CA PRO A 279 10.64 14.35 11.96
C PRO A 279 11.45 13.38 11.09
N ASN A 280 12.26 12.53 11.73
CA ASN A 280 13.12 11.55 11.07
C ASN A 280 12.45 10.19 10.81
N ALA A 281 11.18 10.02 11.22
CA ALA A 281 10.47 8.77 10.99
C ALA A 281 10.31 8.51 9.49
N ILE A 282 10.65 7.30 9.03
CA ILE A 282 10.51 6.92 7.63
C ILE A 282 9.07 6.47 7.37
N LEU A 283 8.32 7.29 6.63
CA LEU A 283 6.90 7.10 6.39
C LEU A 283 6.59 6.96 4.90
N CYS A 284 5.59 6.15 4.59
CA CYS A 284 4.97 6.19 3.27
C CYS A 284 3.96 7.33 3.17
N TYR A 285 3.57 7.69 1.95
CA TYR A 285 2.59 8.75 1.67
C TYR A 285 1.32 8.62 2.52
N CYS A 286 0.67 7.46 2.55
CA CYS A 286 -0.59 7.28 3.27
C CYS A 286 -0.44 7.46 4.80
N CYS A 287 0.66 6.98 5.35
CA CYS A 287 0.95 7.10 6.78
C CYS A 287 1.31 8.54 7.14
N GLY A 288 2.17 9.19 6.35
CA GLY A 288 2.53 10.59 6.56
C GLY A 288 1.35 11.54 6.37
N LEU A 289 0.47 11.30 5.40
CA LEU A 289 -0.76 12.09 5.23
C LEU A 289 -1.67 11.97 6.46
N ARG A 290 -1.83 10.76 7.02
CA ARG A 290 -2.60 10.55 8.25
C ARG A 290 -2.00 11.31 9.44
N SER A 291 -0.69 11.19 9.63
CA SER A 291 0.03 11.90 10.70
C SER A 291 -0.04 13.42 10.50
N PHE A 292 0.06 13.90 9.26
CA PHE A 292 -0.08 15.32 8.93
C PHE A 292 -1.48 15.85 9.24
N LYS A 293 -2.55 15.08 8.97
CA LYS A 293 -3.91 15.49 9.33
C LYS A 293 -4.08 15.69 10.85
N GLU A 294 -3.47 14.83 11.68
CA GLU A 294 -3.45 15.05 13.14
C GLU A 294 -2.67 16.32 13.53
N LEU A 295 -1.49 16.53 12.94
CA LEU A 295 -0.68 17.72 13.18
C LEU A 295 -1.40 19.01 12.73
N ALA A 296 -2.00 19.02 11.55
CA ALA A 296 -2.77 20.14 11.02
C ALA A 296 -3.98 20.47 11.90
N TYR A 297 -4.63 19.46 12.49
CA TYR A 297 -5.67 19.69 13.47
C TYR A 297 -5.14 20.39 14.73
N LYS A 298 -3.99 19.96 15.26
CA LYS A 298 -3.33 20.62 16.39
C LYS A 298 -2.87 22.03 16.06
N PHE A 299 -2.36 22.24 14.85
CA PHE A 299 -2.03 23.56 14.33
C PHE A 299 -3.25 24.48 14.34
N ARG A 300 -4.36 24.04 13.73
CA ARG A 300 -5.63 24.79 13.70
C ARG A 300 -6.17 25.11 15.09
N GLN A 301 -5.99 24.20 16.05
CA GLN A 301 -6.42 24.37 17.44
C GLN A 301 -5.63 25.48 18.17
N ASN A 302 -4.38 25.73 17.78
CA ASN A 302 -3.50 26.72 18.42
C ASN A 302 -3.50 28.09 17.73
N ILE A 303 -4.27 28.26 16.64
CA ILE A 303 -4.47 29.60 16.05
C ILE A 303 -5.28 30.44 17.02
N ALA A 304 -4.79 31.64 17.35
CA ALA A 304 -5.47 32.54 18.26
C ALA A 304 -6.81 33.00 17.65
N ALA A 305 -7.88 33.01 18.46
CA ALA A 305 -9.20 33.47 18.05
C ALA A 305 -9.24 34.85 17.34
N PRO A 306 -8.48 35.89 17.75
CA PRO A 306 -8.48 37.18 17.05
C PRO A 306 -7.86 37.12 15.64
N GLU A 307 -7.12 36.07 15.30
CA GLU A 307 -6.55 35.88 13.96
C GLU A 307 -7.52 35.19 13.00
N LEU A 308 -8.70 34.80 13.49
CA LEU A 308 -9.75 34.17 12.70
C LEU A 308 -10.97 35.11 12.57
N PRO A 309 -11.76 34.98 11.48
CA PRO A 309 -12.98 35.78 11.33
C PRO A 309 -13.96 35.55 12.49
N ALA A 310 -14.58 36.63 12.98
CA ALA A 310 -15.57 36.55 14.07
C ALA A 310 -16.76 35.63 13.74
N ALA A 311 -17.12 35.53 12.46
CA ALA A 311 -18.16 34.61 11.99
C ALA A 311 -17.79 33.14 12.19
N VAL A 312 -16.50 32.80 12.27
CA VAL A 312 -16.04 31.43 12.54
C VAL A 312 -16.01 31.15 14.04
N THR A 313 -15.50 32.08 14.85
CA THR A 313 -15.31 31.91 16.29
C THR A 313 -16.58 32.06 17.11
N SER A 314 -17.63 32.66 16.55
CA SER A 314 -18.96 32.80 17.21
C SER A 314 -19.91 31.63 16.96
N ARG A 315 -19.52 30.65 16.13
CA ARG A 315 -20.35 29.48 15.82
C ARG A 315 -20.52 28.58 17.04
N PRO A 316 -21.72 28.01 17.26
CA PRO A 316 -21.91 27.07 18.34
C PRO A 316 -21.11 25.79 18.08
N ASP A 317 -20.50 25.26 19.13
CA ASP A 317 -19.80 23.98 19.04
C ASP A 317 -20.78 22.85 18.74
N CYS A 318 -20.42 22.01 17.76
CA CYS A 318 -21.12 20.76 17.53
C CYS A 318 -20.90 19.83 18.73
N TYR A 319 -21.98 19.24 19.26
CA TYR A 319 -21.90 18.29 20.38
C TYR A 319 -20.91 17.15 20.14
N TRP A 320 -20.80 16.66 18.89
CA TRP A 320 -19.87 15.60 18.51
C TRP A 320 -18.43 16.10 18.25
N GLY A 321 -18.24 17.42 18.22
CA GLY A 321 -16.96 18.09 17.98
C GLY A 321 -16.20 17.50 16.80
N ARG A 322 -14.91 17.23 17.02
CA ARG A 322 -14.01 16.63 16.01
C ARG A 322 -14.46 15.25 15.51
N ASN A 323 -15.29 14.54 16.27
CA ASN A 323 -15.76 13.19 15.95
C ASN A 323 -17.09 13.20 15.18
N CYS A 324 -17.65 14.37 14.86
CA CYS A 324 -18.88 14.49 14.09
C CYS A 324 -18.73 13.81 12.72
N ARG A 325 -19.60 12.84 12.40
CA ARG A 325 -19.59 12.20 11.07
C ARG A 325 -20.32 13.03 10.00
N THR A 326 -21.22 13.91 10.43
CA THR A 326 -22.03 14.76 9.53
C THR A 326 -21.27 16.00 9.06
N GLN A 327 -20.12 16.34 9.66
CA GLN A 327 -19.27 17.49 9.28
C GLN A 327 -18.71 17.44 7.85
N VAL A 328 -18.85 16.30 7.16
CA VAL A 328 -18.54 16.18 5.73
C VAL A 328 -19.59 16.84 4.83
N LYS A 329 -20.76 17.22 5.38
CA LYS A 329 -21.86 17.88 4.65
C LYS A 329 -21.77 19.39 4.86
N ALA A 330 -21.71 20.16 3.77
CA ALA A 330 -21.52 21.61 3.80
C ALA A 330 -22.49 22.33 4.76
N HIS A 331 -23.79 22.04 4.67
CA HIS A 331 -24.81 22.67 5.52
C HIS A 331 -24.59 22.44 7.03
N HIS A 332 -24.05 21.29 7.43
CA HIS A 332 -23.74 21.03 8.85
C HIS A 332 -22.39 21.63 9.26
N ALA A 333 -21.49 21.78 8.30
CA ALA A 333 -20.12 22.22 8.51
C ALA A 333 -19.98 23.75 8.58
N THR A 334 -20.96 24.51 8.06
CA THR A 334 -21.02 25.98 8.05
C THR A 334 -21.49 26.60 9.34
#